data_AF-A0A964DEC0-F1
#
_entry.id   AF-A0A964DEC0-F1
#
_cell.length_a   1.000
_cell.length_b   1.000
_cell.length_c   1.000
_cell.angle_alpha   90.00
_cell.angle_beta   90.00
_cell.angle_gamma   90.00
#
_symmetry.space_group_name_H-M   'P 1'
#
loop_
_entity.id
_entity.type
_entity.pdbx_description
1 polymer ?
#
loop_
_entity_poly.entity_id
_entity_poly.type
_entity_poly.pdbx_seq_one_letter_code
_entity_poly.pdbx_strand_id
1 'polypeptide(L)'
;MIFEPTYKKPGDLIRSEEWNKIIDELMDLRKYIESMTRSVTLTSLESPVGASCKLSTDAPEDFNYDMDVIGLITKQYYVEKELGEICRFGIHDSADIIYYWSGATKGDRDALQITLEYVDGSTFNSEKLFIHEWSKLRPKGDKNPYVEYLQSPNQHLWYRYGLRNPSPEKEIRYITFEDVSVESGVRIANVIQYVTRVIPLKTNSSKG
;
A
#
# COMPACT_ATOMS: atom_id res chain seq x y z
N MET A 1 -28.30 4.33 4.23
CA MET A 1 -29.21 4.89 3.22
C MET A 1 -30.18 3.78 2.83
N ILE A 2 -31.48 3.96 3.06
CA ILE A 2 -32.49 2.95 2.70
C ILE A 2 -33.04 3.39 1.34
N PHE A 3 -32.72 2.63 0.30
CA PHE A 3 -33.23 2.86 -1.06
C PHE A 3 -34.63 2.27 -1.14
N GLU A 4 -35.64 3.10 -1.38
CA GLU A 4 -37.01 2.65 -1.65
C GLU A 4 -37.30 2.80 -3.14
N PRO A 5 -37.27 1.71 -3.93
CA PRO A 5 -37.60 1.80 -5.34
C PRO A 5 -39.05 2.26 -5.52
N THR A 6 -39.26 3.29 -6.32
CA THR A 6 -40.61 3.73 -6.72
C THR A 6 -41.17 2.73 -7.73
N TYR A 7 -42.01 1.80 -7.26
CA TYR A 7 -42.70 0.86 -8.12
C TYR A 7 -43.85 1.55 -8.86
N LYS A 8 -43.70 1.80 -10.17
CA LYS A 8 -44.80 2.23 -11.07
C LYS A 8 -45.15 1.14 -12.08
N LYS A 9 -46.42 1.13 -12.50
CA LYS A 9 -46.89 0.20 -13.53
C LYS A 9 -46.51 0.75 -14.91
N PRO A 10 -46.26 -0.11 -15.91
CA PRO A 10 -46.00 0.33 -17.27
C PRO A 10 -47.16 1.22 -17.77
N GLY A 11 -46.86 2.46 -18.19
CA GLY A 11 -47.83 3.43 -18.71
C GLY A 11 -48.16 4.60 -17.78
N ASP A 12 -47.70 4.59 -16.53
CA ASP A 12 -47.87 5.74 -15.64
C ASP A 12 -46.99 6.93 -16.08
N LEU A 13 -47.60 8.13 -16.12
CA LEU A 13 -46.89 9.38 -16.40
C LEU A 13 -45.92 9.71 -15.26
N ILE A 14 -44.64 9.87 -15.60
CA ILE A 14 -43.62 10.40 -14.71
C ILE A 14 -43.73 11.93 -14.73
N ARG A 15 -44.02 12.53 -13.58
CA ARG A 15 -44.07 13.99 -13.44
C ARG A 15 -42.66 14.56 -13.40
N SER A 16 -42.48 15.81 -13.82
CA SER A 16 -41.16 16.47 -13.83
C SER A 16 -40.48 16.49 -12.46
N GLU A 17 -41.23 16.66 -11.37
CA GLU A 17 -40.72 16.59 -10.00
C GLU A 17 -40.18 15.21 -9.63
N GLU A 18 -40.87 14.15 -10.05
CA GLU A 18 -40.43 12.76 -9.84
C GLU A 18 -39.18 12.46 -10.67
N TRP A 19 -39.10 12.98 -11.90
CA TRP A 19 -37.92 12.87 -12.75
C TRP A 19 -36.69 13.53 -12.11
N ASN A 20 -36.84 14.75 -11.60
CA ASN A 20 -35.75 15.45 -10.91
C ASN A 20 -35.28 14.68 -9.67
N LYS A 21 -36.21 14.13 -8.88
CA LYS A 21 -35.87 13.31 -7.72
C LYS A 21 -35.08 12.05 -8.10
N ILE A 22 -35.45 11.38 -9.19
CA ILE A 22 -34.71 10.22 -9.71
C ILE A 22 -33.29 10.64 -10.14
N ILE A 23 -33.13 11.78 -10.80
CA ILE A 23 -31.81 12.29 -11.21
C ILE A 23 -30.93 12.59 -9.99
N ASP A 24 -31.48 13.24 -8.97
CA ASP A 24 -30.74 13.54 -7.73
C ASP A 24 -30.29 12.26 -7.02
N GLU A 25 -31.18 11.28 -6.90
CA GLU A 25 -30.87 9.96 -6.32
C GLU A 25 -29.79 9.23 -7.11
N LEU A 26 -29.84 9.28 -8.45
CA LEU A 26 -28.80 8.71 -9.32
C LEU A 26 -27.45 9.43 -9.15
N MET A 27 -27.44 10.75 -8.97
CA MET A 27 -26.22 11.50 -8.70
C MET A 27 -25.61 11.12 -7.34
N ASP A 28 -26.44 10.90 -6.33
CA ASP A 28 -25.97 10.48 -5.01
C ASP A 28 -25.45 9.04 -4.99
N LEU A 29 -26.13 8.13 -5.69
CA LEU A 29 -25.65 6.76 -5.93
C LEU A 29 -24.31 6.76 -6.67
N ARG A 30 -24.17 7.60 -7.69
CA ARG A 30 -22.91 7.75 -8.41
C ARG A 30 -21.79 8.25 -7.51
N LYS A 31 -22.03 9.29 -6.70
CA LYS A 31 -21.05 9.77 -5.72
C LYS A 31 -20.68 8.70 -4.70
N TYR A 32 -21.66 7.93 -4.23
CA TYR A 32 -21.43 6.82 -3.31
C TYR A 32 -20.51 5.77 -3.95
N ILE A 33 -20.77 5.37 -5.19
CA ILE A 33 -19.93 4.42 -5.93
C ILE A 33 -18.51 4.99 -6.14
N GLU A 34 -18.39 6.25 -6.54
CA GLU A 34 -17.11 6.93 -6.71
C GLU A 34 -16.32 7.07 -5.39
N SER A 35 -17.01 7.04 -4.24
CA SER A 35 -16.38 7.06 -2.91
C SER A 35 -15.97 5.70 -2.38
N MET A 36 -16.40 4.60 -3.03
CA MET A 36 -16.04 3.26 -2.59
C MET A 36 -14.55 3.00 -2.84
N THR A 37 -13.87 2.60 -1.77
CA THR A 37 -12.47 2.16 -1.80
C THR A 37 -12.39 0.72 -1.38
N ARG A 38 -11.50 -0.02 -2.04
CA ARG A 38 -11.12 -1.39 -1.71
C ARG A 38 -9.70 -1.36 -1.16
N SER A 39 -9.45 -2.14 -0.10
CA SER A 39 -8.10 -2.45 0.31
C SER A 39 -7.72 -3.87 -0.11
N VAL A 40 -6.50 -4.03 -0.62
CA VAL A 40 -5.92 -5.32 -1.01
C VAL A 40 -4.61 -5.48 -0.27
N THR A 41 -4.37 -6.68 0.28
CA THR A 41 -3.10 -7.04 0.91
C THR A 41 -2.45 -8.16 0.12
N LEU A 42 -1.26 -7.87 -0.41
CA LEU A 42 -0.37 -8.83 -1.03
C LEU A 42 0.58 -9.36 0.03
N THR A 43 0.58 -10.67 0.23
CA THR A 43 1.37 -11.35 1.25
C THR A 43 2.41 -12.25 0.59
N SER A 44 3.48 -12.55 1.30
CA SER A 44 4.54 -13.45 0.83
C SER A 44 5.12 -13.04 -0.54
N LEU A 45 5.28 -11.74 -0.76
CA LEU A 45 5.83 -11.22 -2.01
C LEU A 45 7.27 -11.68 -2.20
N GLU A 46 7.61 -12.05 -3.42
CA GLU A 46 8.97 -12.38 -3.80
C GLU A 46 9.58 -11.25 -4.62
N SER A 47 10.87 -11.01 -4.39
CA SER A 47 11.63 -10.02 -5.12
C SER A 47 12.75 -10.67 -5.92
N PRO A 48 12.95 -10.28 -7.20
CA PRO A 48 14.10 -10.72 -7.99
C PRO A 48 15.41 -10.01 -7.60
N VAL A 49 15.34 -8.98 -6.74
CA VAL A 49 16.48 -8.17 -6.31
C VAL A 49 16.55 -8.09 -4.78
N GLY A 50 17.75 -7.83 -4.28
CA GLY A 50 18.02 -7.79 -2.84
C GLY A 50 18.13 -9.16 -2.18
N ALA A 51 18.75 -9.19 -1.00
CA ALA A 51 18.82 -10.38 -0.18
C ALA A 51 17.59 -10.49 0.71
N SER A 52 17.19 -11.71 1.02
CA SER A 52 16.07 -11.98 1.92
C SER A 52 16.52 -12.84 3.10
N CYS A 53 16.02 -12.52 4.28
CA CYS A 53 16.18 -13.38 5.45
C CYS A 53 14.88 -13.51 6.24
N LYS A 54 14.85 -14.47 7.15
CA LYS A 54 13.72 -14.70 8.05
C LYS A 54 13.64 -13.58 9.08
N LEU A 55 12.48 -13.44 9.71
CA LEU A 55 12.29 -12.46 10.77
C LEU A 55 12.99 -12.85 12.07
N SER A 56 13.21 -14.14 12.28
CA SER A 56 13.94 -14.72 13.43
C SER A 56 15.46 -14.65 13.29
N THR A 57 15.98 -14.27 12.12
CA THR A 57 17.43 -14.11 11.93
C THR A 57 17.96 -13.10 12.96
N ASP A 58 19.01 -13.51 13.68
CA ASP A 58 19.64 -12.76 14.79
C ASP A 58 18.81 -12.63 16.09
N ALA A 59 17.75 -13.43 16.27
CA ALA A 59 17.06 -13.51 17.55
C ALA A 59 17.99 -14.12 18.64
N PRO A 60 18.13 -13.48 19.82
CA PRO A 60 18.82 -14.10 20.94
C PRO A 60 18.17 -15.45 21.28
N GLU A 61 18.98 -16.47 21.62
CA GLU A 61 18.47 -17.83 21.89
C GLU A 61 17.38 -17.85 22.97
N ASP A 62 17.50 -16.97 23.98
CA ASP A 62 16.52 -16.83 25.08
C ASP A 62 15.14 -16.31 24.64
N PHE A 63 15.05 -15.68 23.46
CA PHE A 63 13.83 -15.07 22.90
C PHE A 63 13.44 -15.65 21.53
N ASN A 64 14.11 -16.71 21.08
CA ASN A 64 13.73 -17.38 19.85
C ASN A 64 12.49 -18.24 20.07
N TYR A 65 11.32 -17.64 19.85
CA TYR A 65 10.02 -18.32 19.95
C TYR A 65 9.73 -19.28 18.78
N ASP A 66 10.70 -19.55 17.91
CA ASP A 66 10.57 -20.36 16.67
C ASP A 66 9.41 -19.86 15.76
N MET A 67 9.11 -18.56 15.86
CA MET A 67 8.08 -17.89 15.08
C MET A 67 8.72 -17.07 13.96
N ASP A 68 8.52 -17.52 12.73
CA ASP A 68 9.01 -16.85 11.52
C ASP A 68 7.98 -15.89 10.89
N VAL A 69 6.82 -15.70 11.53
CA VAL A 69 5.70 -14.93 10.98
C VAL A 69 5.13 -13.97 12.01
N ILE A 70 4.91 -12.71 11.61
CA ILE A 70 4.29 -11.67 12.45
C ILE A 70 3.18 -11.00 11.67
N GLY A 71 1.94 -11.20 12.11
CA GLY A 71 0.78 -10.80 11.32
C GLY A 71 0.83 -11.49 9.97
N LEU A 72 1.16 -10.74 8.91
CA LEU A 72 1.31 -11.24 7.54
C LEU A 72 2.76 -11.20 7.02
N ILE A 73 3.68 -10.63 7.81
CA ILE A 73 5.09 -10.47 7.47
C ILE A 73 5.77 -11.83 7.67
N THR A 74 6.43 -12.34 6.63
CA THR A 74 7.09 -13.66 6.66
C THR A 74 8.58 -13.58 6.33
N LYS A 75 9.01 -12.54 5.60
CA LYS A 75 10.40 -12.30 5.23
C LYS A 75 10.71 -10.81 5.27
N GLN A 76 11.99 -10.50 5.42
CA GLN A 76 12.54 -9.17 5.30
C GLN A 76 13.58 -9.13 4.18
N TYR A 77 13.56 -8.06 3.41
CA TYR A 77 14.50 -7.75 2.35
C TYR A 77 15.47 -6.67 2.80
N TYR A 78 16.72 -6.77 2.38
CA TYR A 78 17.79 -5.81 2.67
C TYR A 78 18.85 -5.82 1.56
N VAL A 79 19.67 -4.78 1.53
CA VAL A 79 20.82 -4.69 0.63
C VAL A 79 22.05 -5.31 1.32
N GLU A 80 22.73 -6.27 0.68
CA GLU A 80 23.99 -6.82 1.21
C GLU A 80 25.14 -5.81 1.12
N LYS A 81 25.07 -4.89 0.16
CA LYS A 81 26.00 -3.77 -0.04
C LYS A 81 25.48 -2.51 0.66
N GLU A 82 26.35 -1.53 0.85
CA GLU A 82 26.04 -0.29 1.58
C GLU A 82 24.86 0.53 0.98
N LEU A 83 24.65 0.49 -0.33
CA LEU A 83 23.58 1.24 -1.02
C LEU A 83 22.99 0.40 -2.15
N GLY A 84 21.69 0.54 -2.41
CA GLY A 84 21.05 0.00 -3.60
C GLY A 84 19.63 -0.53 -3.39
N GLU A 85 19.15 -1.26 -4.39
CA GLU A 85 17.79 -1.80 -4.40
C GLU A 85 17.61 -2.88 -3.32
N ILE A 86 16.71 -2.61 -2.37
CA ILE A 86 16.34 -3.52 -1.29
C ILE A 86 15.45 -4.64 -1.84
N CYS A 87 14.41 -4.26 -2.58
CA CYS A 87 13.49 -5.19 -3.21
C CYS A 87 12.65 -4.46 -4.26
N ARG A 88 12.22 -5.23 -5.24
CA ARG A 88 11.21 -4.88 -6.25
C ARG A 88 10.04 -5.86 -6.19
N PHE A 89 8.82 -5.34 -6.08
CA PHE A 89 7.60 -6.14 -6.08
C PHE A 89 6.74 -5.81 -7.30
N GLY A 90 6.20 -6.85 -7.94
CA GLY A 90 5.22 -6.72 -9.01
C GLY A 90 3.84 -6.43 -8.44
N ILE A 91 3.21 -5.37 -8.92
CA ILE A 91 1.80 -5.07 -8.72
C ILE A 91 1.21 -4.91 -10.11
N HIS A 92 -0.02 -5.36 -10.34
CA HIS A 92 -0.71 -5.18 -11.62
C HIS A 92 -2.11 -4.64 -11.31
N ASP A 93 -2.11 -3.47 -10.65
CA ASP A 93 -3.33 -2.77 -10.25
C ASP A 93 -3.02 -1.27 -10.08
N SER A 94 -4.09 -0.48 -10.09
CA SER A 94 -4.12 0.91 -9.67
C SER A 94 -4.20 1.02 -8.15
N ALA A 95 -3.55 2.03 -7.57
CA ALA A 95 -3.57 2.26 -6.13
C ALA A 95 -3.51 3.76 -5.81
N ASP A 96 -4.31 4.21 -4.85
CA ASP A 96 -4.26 5.56 -4.29
C ASP A 96 -3.15 5.69 -3.23
N ILE A 97 -3.06 4.70 -2.34
CA ILE A 97 -2.10 4.66 -1.25
C ILE A 97 -1.52 3.26 -1.18
N ILE A 98 -0.19 3.18 -1.06
CA ILE A 98 0.56 1.95 -0.87
C ILE A 98 1.14 1.97 0.54
N TYR A 99 0.73 1.01 1.35
CA TYR A 99 1.28 0.74 2.66
C TYR A 99 2.35 -0.35 2.59
N TYR A 100 3.45 -0.11 3.27
CA TYR A 100 4.59 -1.01 3.37
C TYR A 100 5.14 -1.01 4.80
N TRP A 101 5.77 -2.10 5.20
CA TRP A 101 6.42 -2.22 6.50
C TRP A 101 7.93 -2.08 6.36
N SER A 102 8.52 -1.26 7.23
CA SER A 102 9.95 -1.00 7.23
C SER A 102 10.50 -0.74 8.62
N GLY A 103 11.81 -0.96 8.76
CA GLY A 103 12.62 -0.57 9.91
C GLY A 103 14.08 -0.39 9.48
N ALA A 104 14.80 0.48 10.17
CA ALA A 104 16.22 0.73 9.96
C ALA A 104 17.07 0.10 11.07
N THR A 105 18.24 -0.41 10.70
CA THR A 105 19.19 -1.05 11.63
C THR A 105 20.14 -0.05 12.31
N LYS A 106 20.36 1.12 11.71
CA LYS A 106 21.40 2.08 12.12
C LYS A 106 20.86 3.52 12.29
N GLY A 107 19.83 3.67 13.12
CA GLY A 107 19.30 5.00 13.50
C GLY A 107 18.19 5.52 12.59
N ASP A 108 17.50 6.57 13.09
CA ASP A 108 16.38 7.19 12.39
C ASP A 108 16.90 8.12 11.30
N ARG A 109 16.47 7.95 10.03
CA ARG A 109 17.05 8.72 8.92
C ARG A 109 16.20 8.78 7.66
N ASP A 110 16.41 9.83 6.86
CA ASP A 110 15.91 9.96 5.49
C ASP A 110 16.75 9.06 4.56
N ALA A 111 16.30 7.83 4.34
CA ALA A 111 17.12 6.77 3.74
C ALA A 111 16.41 5.91 2.70
N LEU A 112 15.07 5.88 2.69
CA LEU A 112 14.33 5.06 1.74
C LEU A 112 13.86 5.89 0.55
N GLN A 113 14.14 5.44 -0.66
CA GLN A 113 13.51 5.95 -1.88
C GLN A 113 12.60 4.88 -2.46
N ILE A 114 11.41 5.28 -2.92
CA ILE A 114 10.44 4.39 -3.54
C ILE A 114 10.19 4.85 -4.97
N THR A 115 10.32 3.92 -5.91
CA THR A 115 10.02 4.12 -7.32
C THR A 115 8.78 3.33 -7.70
N LEU A 116 7.80 4.01 -8.30
CA LEU A 116 6.65 3.39 -8.95
C LEU A 116 6.89 3.38 -10.46
N GLU A 117 6.94 2.20 -11.07
CA GLU A 117 6.93 2.03 -12.53
C GLU A 117 5.50 1.68 -12.96
N TYR A 118 4.94 2.44 -13.89
CA TYR A 118 3.59 2.20 -14.42
C TYR A 118 3.64 1.35 -15.69
N VAL A 119 2.52 0.72 -16.04
CA VAL A 119 2.39 -0.13 -17.24
C VAL A 119 2.65 0.65 -18.53
N ASP A 120 2.39 1.96 -18.56
CA ASP A 120 2.67 2.83 -19.70
C ASP A 120 4.16 3.20 -19.86
N GLY A 121 5.03 2.71 -18.97
CA GLY A 121 6.47 2.96 -18.95
C GLY A 121 6.87 4.26 -18.26
N SER A 122 5.92 5.08 -17.80
CA SER A 122 6.24 6.24 -16.95
C SER A 122 6.67 5.80 -15.55
N THR A 123 7.42 6.65 -14.86
CA THR A 123 7.91 6.38 -13.52
C THR A 123 7.66 7.56 -12.59
N PHE A 124 7.45 7.26 -11.32
CA PHE A 124 7.48 8.22 -10.23
C PHE A 124 8.55 7.81 -9.23
N ASN A 125 9.37 8.76 -8.80
CA ASN A 125 10.34 8.57 -7.73
C ASN A 125 9.95 9.45 -6.55
N SER A 126 9.82 8.85 -5.36
CA SER A 126 9.60 9.61 -4.14
C SER A 126 10.85 10.41 -3.77
N GLU A 127 10.65 11.43 -2.93
CA GLU A 127 11.75 11.98 -2.14
C GLU A 127 12.29 10.93 -1.15
N LYS A 128 13.40 11.25 -0.48
CA LYS A 128 13.96 10.40 0.57
C LYS A 128 13.02 10.38 1.76
N LEU A 129 12.48 9.21 2.06
CA LEU A 129 11.54 8.97 3.13
C LEU A 129 12.29 8.65 4.42
N PHE A 130 11.82 9.26 5.50
CA PHE A 130 12.29 9.00 6.85
C PHE A 130 11.86 7.61 7.32
N ILE A 131 12.83 6.81 7.77
CA ILE A 131 12.60 5.48 8.35
C ILE A 131 13.11 5.46 9.79
N HIS A 132 12.30 4.88 10.67
CA HIS A 132 12.59 4.75 12.08
C HIS A 132 13.47 3.52 12.34
N GLU A 133 14.38 3.68 13.30
CA GLU A 133 15.21 2.63 13.84
C GLU A 133 14.37 1.65 14.66
N TRP A 134 14.67 0.37 14.51
CA TRP A 134 13.81 -0.71 14.96
C TRP A 134 14.10 -1.29 16.35
N SER A 135 15.18 -0.89 17.03
CA SER A 135 15.55 -1.46 18.33
C SER A 135 14.64 -1.01 19.47
N LYS A 136 14.04 0.18 19.33
CA LYS A 136 13.16 0.80 20.35
C LYS A 136 12.03 1.57 19.70
N LEU A 137 10.91 1.65 20.40
CA LEU A 137 9.72 2.34 19.91
C LEU A 137 10.01 3.84 19.77
N ARG A 138 9.89 4.33 18.54
CA ARG A 138 10.10 5.73 18.21
C ARG A 138 8.76 6.49 18.28
N PRO A 139 8.76 7.72 18.82
CA PRO A 139 7.58 8.56 18.76
C PRO A 139 7.23 8.85 17.30
N LYS A 140 5.94 8.96 17.02
CA LYS A 140 5.45 9.34 15.69
C LYS A 140 5.85 10.78 15.40
N GLY A 141 6.84 10.97 14.52
CA GLY A 141 7.27 12.29 14.05
C GLY A 141 6.42 12.82 12.89
N ASP A 142 6.73 14.04 12.44
CA ASP A 142 6.05 14.69 11.32
C ASP A 142 6.60 14.26 9.94
N LYS A 143 7.85 13.77 9.92
CA LYS A 143 8.50 13.28 8.71
C LYS A 143 8.13 11.82 8.48
N ASN A 144 7.41 11.55 7.39
CA ASN A 144 6.92 10.22 7.02
C ASN A 144 6.27 9.47 8.22
N PRO A 145 5.17 9.99 8.79
CA PRO A 145 4.56 9.44 9.98
C PRO A 145 4.07 8.01 9.74
N TYR A 146 4.51 7.06 10.57
CA TYR A 146 3.98 5.70 10.51
C TYR A 146 2.52 5.65 10.97
N VAL A 147 1.76 4.71 10.44
CA VAL A 147 0.34 4.49 10.74
C VAL A 147 0.19 3.62 11.99
N GLU A 148 1.00 2.56 12.08
CA GLU A 148 1.00 1.59 13.18
C GLU A 148 2.39 0.93 13.27
N TYR A 149 2.61 0.16 14.34
CA TYR A 149 3.83 -0.60 14.55
C TYR A 149 3.52 -2.02 15.05
N LEU A 150 4.44 -2.94 14.82
CA LEU A 150 4.43 -4.31 15.32
C LEU A 150 5.80 -4.64 15.92
N GLN A 151 5.83 -5.46 16.96
CA GLN A 151 7.07 -5.99 17.51
C GLN A 151 7.27 -7.43 17.04
N SER A 152 8.46 -7.74 16.56
CA SER A 152 8.87 -9.07 16.13
C SER A 152 9.41 -9.93 17.27
N PRO A 153 9.50 -11.26 17.09
CA PRO A 153 10.07 -12.18 18.09
C PRO A 153 11.52 -11.82 18.47
N ASN A 154 12.32 -11.33 17.54
CA ASN A 154 13.67 -10.77 17.82
C ASN A 154 13.63 -9.36 18.45
N GLN A 155 12.49 -8.94 18.99
CA GLN A 155 12.22 -7.66 19.64
C GLN A 155 12.35 -6.41 18.76
N HIS A 156 12.68 -6.55 17.47
CA HIS A 156 12.69 -5.44 16.53
C HIS A 156 11.27 -4.89 16.30
N LEU A 157 11.20 -3.61 15.98
CA LEU A 157 9.96 -2.89 15.72
C LEU A 157 9.84 -2.59 14.25
N TRP A 158 8.73 -3.03 13.68
CA TRP A 158 8.34 -2.78 12.31
C TRP A 158 7.30 -1.68 12.29
N TYR A 159 7.50 -0.69 11.42
CA TYR A 159 6.60 0.44 11.28
C TYR A 159 5.89 0.37 9.92
N ARG A 160 4.57 0.58 9.91
CA ARG A 160 3.80 0.65 8.67
C ARG A 160 3.73 2.09 8.18
N TYR A 161 4.21 2.33 6.97
CA TYR A 161 4.18 3.64 6.32
C TYR A 161 3.19 3.64 5.16
N GLY A 162 2.75 4.81 4.74
CA GLY A 162 1.89 4.98 3.57
C GLY A 162 2.50 5.93 2.55
N LEU A 163 2.71 5.45 1.32
CA LEU A 163 3.09 6.26 0.17
C LEU A 163 1.84 6.61 -0.63
N ARG A 164 1.61 7.91 -0.87
CA ARG A 164 0.55 8.37 -1.76
C ARG A 164 1.02 8.28 -3.22
N ASN A 165 0.26 7.57 -4.05
CA ASN A 165 0.52 7.52 -5.48
C ASN A 165 0.10 8.86 -6.13
N PRO A 166 0.99 9.55 -6.87
CA PRO A 166 0.62 10.78 -7.58
C PRO A 166 -0.29 10.56 -8.79
N SER A 167 -0.32 9.35 -9.34
CA SER A 167 -1.14 8.96 -10.50
C SER A 167 -2.00 7.74 -10.16
N PRO A 168 -3.01 7.89 -9.28
CA PRO A 168 -3.85 6.79 -8.80
C PRO A 168 -4.64 6.08 -9.90
N GLU A 169 -4.90 6.75 -11.03
CA GLU A 169 -5.56 6.20 -12.21
C GLU A 169 -4.67 5.29 -13.06
N LYS A 170 -3.35 5.36 -12.87
CA LYS A 170 -2.41 4.54 -13.61
C LYS A 170 -2.19 3.21 -12.91
N GLU A 171 -2.17 2.17 -13.73
CA GLU A 171 -1.80 0.85 -13.28
C GLU A 171 -0.30 0.78 -13.01
N ILE A 172 0.05 0.41 -11.78
CA ILE A 172 1.43 0.19 -11.35
C ILE A 172 1.83 -1.19 -11.86
N ARG A 173 3.07 -1.30 -12.33
CA ARG A 173 3.74 -2.54 -12.76
C ARG A 173 4.73 -3.03 -11.71
N TYR A 174 5.57 -2.13 -11.20
CA TYR A 174 6.56 -2.45 -10.18
C TYR A 174 6.64 -1.35 -9.13
N ILE A 175 6.87 -1.78 -7.88
CA ILE A 175 7.31 -0.93 -6.79
C ILE A 175 8.72 -1.35 -6.41
N THR A 176 9.66 -0.42 -6.50
CA THR A 176 11.05 -0.64 -6.11
C THR A 176 11.35 0.16 -4.86
N PHE A 177 11.98 -0.48 -3.89
CA PHE A 177 12.46 0.10 -2.65
C PHE A 177 13.98 0.15 -2.70
N GLU A 178 14.57 1.31 -2.45
CA GLU A 178 16.00 1.54 -2.52
C GLU A 178 16.52 2.17 -1.22
N ASP A 179 17.58 1.61 -0.66
CA ASP A 179 18.34 2.26 0.42
C ASP A 179 19.33 3.22 -0.22
N VAL A 180 19.09 4.52 -0.01
CA VAL A 180 19.92 5.62 -0.50
C VAL A 180 20.82 6.21 0.59
N SER A 181 20.99 5.51 1.71
CA SER A 181 21.92 5.85 2.79
C SER A 181 22.77 4.66 3.28
N VAL A 182 24.09 4.74 3.04
CA VAL A 182 25.15 3.81 3.52
C VAL A 182 25.04 3.47 5.00
N GLU A 183 24.52 4.41 5.77
CA GLU A 183 24.55 4.40 7.22
C GLU A 183 23.21 4.00 7.85
N SER A 184 22.19 3.62 7.09
CA SER A 184 20.86 3.35 7.63
C SER A 184 20.51 1.86 7.75
N GLY A 185 20.85 1.08 6.72
CA GLY A 185 20.52 -0.34 6.62
C GLY A 185 19.02 -0.56 6.73
N VAL A 186 18.26 0.04 5.80
CA VAL A 186 16.80 -0.08 5.70
C VAL A 186 16.42 -1.51 5.32
N ARG A 187 15.36 -2.01 5.95
CA ARG A 187 14.73 -3.27 5.61
C ARG A 187 13.27 -3.09 5.25
N ILE A 188 12.79 -3.94 4.36
CA ILE A 188 11.41 -3.93 3.86
C ILE A 188 10.79 -5.30 4.05
N ALA A 189 9.59 -5.34 4.61
CA ALA A 189 8.85 -6.59 4.73
C ALA A 189 8.29 -7.03 3.37
N ASN A 190 8.08 -8.33 3.21
CA ASN A 190 7.48 -8.91 2.02
C ASN A 190 5.94 -8.84 1.98
N VAL A 191 5.38 -7.73 2.44
CA VAL A 191 3.95 -7.47 2.48
C VAL A 191 3.68 -6.05 2.02
N ILE A 192 2.78 -5.92 1.06
CA ILE A 192 2.27 -4.64 0.60
C ILE A 192 0.75 -4.64 0.77
N GLN A 193 0.22 -3.59 1.36
CA GLN A 193 -1.21 -3.33 1.35
C GLN A 193 -1.46 -2.08 0.53
N TYR A 194 -2.43 -2.07 -0.37
CA TYR A 194 -2.81 -0.85 -1.04
C TYR A 194 -4.31 -0.59 -0.94
N VAL A 195 -4.67 0.67 -1.11
CA VAL A 195 -6.06 1.13 -1.22
C VAL A 195 -6.26 1.64 -2.63
N THR A 196 -7.35 1.21 -3.26
CA THR A 196 -7.73 1.61 -4.60
C THR A 196 -9.21 1.96 -4.65
N ARG A 197 -9.57 2.97 -5.44
CA ARG A 197 -10.97 3.31 -5.71
C ARG A 197 -11.62 2.27 -6.61
N VAL A 198 -12.89 1.98 -6.36
CA VAL A 198 -13.66 1.09 -7.23
C VAL A 198 -13.91 1.82 -8.55
N ILE A 199 -13.26 1.35 -9.62
CA ILE A 199 -13.49 1.86 -10.97
C ILE A 199 -14.60 1.01 -11.61
N PRO A 200 -15.76 1.59 -11.97
CA PRO A 200 -16.78 0.85 -12.71
C PRO A 200 -16.20 0.32 -14.01
N LEU A 201 -16.42 -0.96 -14.30
CA LEU A 201 -16.08 -1.54 -15.60
C LEU A 201 -16.72 -0.68 -16.69
N LYS A 202 -15.90 -0.11 -17.59
CA LYS A 202 -16.42 0.50 -18.81
C LYS A 202 -17.08 -0.62 -19.61
N THR A 203 -18.40 -0.72 -19.54
CA THR A 203 -19.16 -1.52 -20.50
C THR A 203 -18.88 -0.91 -21.86
N ASN A 204 -18.08 -1.61 -22.67
CA ASN A 204 -18.01 -1.36 -24.09
C ASN A 204 -19.44 -1.54 -24.61
N SER A 205 -20.18 -0.45 -24.74
CA SER A 205 -21.41 -0.44 -25.51
C SER A 205 -21.00 -0.83 -26.93
N SER A 206 -21.16 -2.11 -27.25
CA SER A 206 -21.15 -2.61 -28.61
C SER A 206 -22.18 -1.80 -29.39
N LYS A 207 -21.73 -0.76 -30.08
CA LYS A 207 -22.50 -0.13 -31.14
C LYS A 207 -22.52 -1.12 -32.29
N GLY A 208 -23.57 -1.95 -32.31
CA GLY A 208 -24.08 -2.60 -33.51
C GLY A 208 -25.07 -1.68 -34.19
#